data_AF-A0A9E0Z7I7-F1
#
_entry.id   AF-A0A9E0Z7I7-F1
#
_cell.length_a   1.000
_cell.length_b   1.000
_cell.length_c   1.000
_cell.angle_alpha   90.00
_cell.angle_beta   90.00
_cell.angle_gamma   90.00
#
_symmetry.space_group_name_H-M   'P 1'
#
loop_
_entity.id
_entity.type
_entity.pdbx_description
1 polymer ?
#
loop_
_entity_poly.entity_id
_entity_poly.type
_entity_poly.pdbx_seq_one_letter_code
_entity_poly.pdbx_strand_id
1 'polypeptide(L)'
;MNRHEFLKQLEHALEAEMSPAKVRGHIDYYRSYIAEEMQNGKSEKEVMDLLGDPWVIARSIIDSPLNETEEQYAYTDYEEADQEPPYGTPEIKFKKITGWKIAAVCVGIVLILMLVISLITGLISMLAPVLVPLLVIWIVLRIIQNHRQ
;
A
#
# COMPACT_ATOMS: atom_id res chain seq x y z
N MET A 1 7.65 16.87 17.40
CA MET A 1 6.85 15.90 18.19
C MET A 1 7.45 14.50 18.01
N ASN A 2 7.28 13.60 18.98
CA ASN A 2 7.65 12.18 18.81
C ASN A 2 6.40 11.32 18.52
N ARG A 3 6.59 10.09 18.03
CA ARG A 3 5.51 9.16 17.66
C ARG A 3 4.52 8.93 18.79
N HIS A 4 5.03 8.78 20.01
CA HIS A 4 4.19 8.46 21.16
C HIS A 4 3.26 9.63 21.51
N GLU A 5 3.81 10.84 21.45
CA GLU A 5 3.09 12.09 21.65
C GLU A 5 2.07 12.33 20.53
N PHE A 6 2.44 12.10 19.26
CA PHE A 6 1.54 12.18 18.12
C PHE A 6 0.33 11.26 18.29
N LEU A 7 0.56 9.97 18.57
CA LEU A 7 -0.51 8.99 18.70
C LEU A 7 -1.41 9.28 19.91
N LYS A 8 -0.84 9.72 21.03
CA LYS A 8 -1.61 10.11 22.21
C LYS A 8 -2.50 11.32 21.96
N GLN A 9 -1.99 12.33 21.25
CA GLN A 9 -2.77 13.52 20.90
C GLN A 9 -3.87 13.19 19.89
N LEU A 10 -3.57 12.33 18.91
CA LEU A 10 -4.55 11.83 17.94
C LEU A 10 -5.65 11.04 18.64
N GLU A 11 -5.30 10.13 19.55
CA GLU A 11 -6.24 9.32 20.34
C GLU A 11 -7.18 10.21 21.12
N HIS A 12 -6.63 11.17 21.87
CA HIS A 12 -7.42 12.09 22.68
C HIS A 12 -8.37 12.97 21.85
N ALA A 13 -7.92 13.44 20.68
CA ALA A 13 -8.75 14.26 19.80
C ALA A 13 -9.90 13.45 19.17
N LEU A 14 -9.65 12.17 18.88
CA LEU A 14 -10.66 11.26 18.34
C LEU A 14 -11.66 10.81 19.42
N GLU A 15 -11.21 10.45 20.62
CA GLU A 15 -12.07 10.01 21.74
C GLU A 15 -13.23 10.97 22.07
N ALA A 16 -13.08 12.27 21.77
CA ALA A 16 -14.11 13.27 22.02
C ALA A 16 -15.39 13.08 21.18
N GLU A 17 -15.26 12.55 19.95
CA GLU A 17 -16.37 12.51 18.98
C GLU A 17 -16.63 11.10 18.40
N MET A 18 -15.88 10.07 18.81
CA MET A 18 -16.07 8.70 18.30
C MET A 18 -15.93 7.60 19.36
N SER A 19 -16.46 6.42 19.03
CA SER A 19 -16.44 5.26 19.93
C SER A 19 -15.01 4.70 20.08
N PRO A 20 -14.66 4.09 21.24
CA PRO A 20 -13.33 3.55 21.48
C PRO A 20 -12.86 2.51 20.42
N ALA A 21 -13.81 1.78 19.82
CA ALA A 21 -13.52 0.83 18.76
C ALA A 21 -13.03 1.51 17.47
N LYS A 22 -13.66 2.63 17.07
CA LYS A 22 -13.25 3.43 15.90
C LYS A 22 -11.93 4.16 16.16
N VAL A 23 -11.76 4.75 17.34
CA VAL A 23 -10.50 5.39 17.76
C VAL A 23 -9.35 4.41 17.60
N ARG A 24 -9.49 3.19 18.16
CA ARG A 24 -8.45 2.17 18.10
C ARG A 24 -8.07 1.82 16.66
N GLY A 25 -9.03 1.70 15.76
CA GLY A 25 -8.78 1.44 14.33
C GLY A 25 -7.87 2.51 13.70
N HIS A 26 -8.18 3.79 13.94
CA HIS A 26 -7.35 4.88 13.44
C HIS A 26 -5.96 4.89 14.10
N ILE A 27 -5.87 4.70 15.42
CA ILE A 27 -4.58 4.67 16.11
C ILE A 27 -3.69 3.53 15.62
N ASP A 28 -4.25 2.34 15.41
CA ASP A 28 -3.52 1.18 14.90
C ASP A 28 -3.04 1.40 13.45
N TYR A 29 -3.83 2.09 12.62
CA TYR A 29 -3.43 2.50 11.27
C TYR A 29 -2.21 3.42 11.29
N TYR A 30 -2.27 4.54 12.02
CA TYR A 30 -1.16 5.49 12.08
C TYR A 30 0.08 4.90 12.76
N ARG A 31 -0.11 4.06 13.79
CA ARG A 31 0.98 3.33 14.42
C ARG A 31 1.73 2.45 13.41
N SER A 32 1.00 1.75 12.56
CA SER A 32 1.57 0.86 11.54
C SER A 32 2.28 1.66 10.45
N TYR A 33 1.66 2.71 9.94
CA TYR A 33 2.26 3.62 8.95
C TYR A 33 3.57 4.21 9.44
N ILE A 34 3.62 4.73 10.68
CA ILE A 34 4.85 5.30 11.24
C ILE A 34 5.95 4.23 11.35
N ALA A 35 5.59 3.01 11.76
CA ALA A 35 6.55 1.92 11.86
C ALA A 35 7.11 1.51 10.49
N GLU A 36 6.27 1.47 9.46
CA GLU A 36 6.66 1.17 8.08
C GLU A 36 7.57 2.26 7.51
N GLU A 37 7.23 3.54 7.67
CA GLU A 37 8.05 4.65 7.18
C GLU A 37 9.43 4.70 7.86
N MET A 38 9.49 4.37 9.16
CA MET A 38 10.76 4.23 9.87
C MET A 38 11.57 3.02 9.39
N GLN A 39 10.90 1.91 9.06
CA GLN A 39 11.55 0.74 8.47
C GLN A 39 12.09 1.04 7.06
N ASN A 40 11.41 1.91 6.32
CA ASN A 40 11.85 2.42 5.01
C ASN A 40 13.03 3.41 5.10
N GLY A 41 13.57 3.65 6.29
CA GLY A 41 14.78 4.42 6.52
C GLY A 41 14.54 5.90 6.84
N LYS A 42 13.28 6.35 6.95
CA LYS A 42 12.98 7.72 7.40
C LYS A 42 13.22 7.86 8.89
N SER A 43 13.71 9.03 9.29
CA SER A 43 13.84 9.34 10.71
C SER A 43 12.45 9.60 11.33
N GLU A 44 12.28 9.30 12.62
CA GLU A 44 11.01 9.57 13.32
C GLU A 44 10.56 11.02 13.15
N LYS A 45 11.51 11.97 13.25
CA LYS A 45 11.23 13.39 13.04
C LYS A 45 10.68 13.68 11.65
N GLU A 46 11.28 13.11 10.61
CA GLU A 46 10.82 13.29 9.22
C GLU A 46 9.42 12.73 9.02
N VAL A 47 9.11 11.56 9.60
CA VAL A 47 7.75 10.99 9.55
C VAL A 47 6.74 11.88 10.27
N MET A 48 7.11 12.47 11.42
CA MET A 48 6.23 13.38 12.15
C MET A 48 6.02 14.69 11.40
N ASP A 49 7.06 15.23 10.76
CA ASP A 49 6.97 16.45 9.94
C ASP A 49 6.10 16.20 8.69
N LEU A 50 6.13 14.98 8.12
CA LEU A 50 5.27 14.56 7.01
C LEU A 50 3.80 14.41 7.43
N LEU A 51 3.55 13.82 8.60
CA LEU A 51 2.21 13.63 9.13
C LEU A 51 1.61 14.97 9.61
N GLY A 52 2.42 15.85 10.15
CA GLY A 52 1.98 17.16 10.66
C GLY A 52 1.20 17.05 11.97
N ASP A 53 0.21 17.93 12.12
CA ASP A 53 -0.51 18.08 13.38
C ASP A 53 -1.61 17.02 13.57
N PRO A 54 -1.58 16.25 14.67
CA PRO A 54 -2.51 15.15 14.92
C PRO A 54 -3.95 15.64 15.09
N TRP A 55 -4.14 16.87 15.58
CA TRP A 55 -5.45 17.51 15.69
C TRP A 55 -6.11 17.77 14.35
N VAL A 56 -5.34 18.16 13.33
CA VAL A 56 -5.87 18.42 11.98
C VAL A 56 -6.32 17.12 11.34
N ILE A 57 -5.54 16.06 11.53
CA ILE A 57 -5.88 14.70 11.10
C ILE A 57 -7.16 14.24 11.80
N ALA A 58 -7.23 14.37 13.13
CA ALA A 58 -8.41 14.00 13.89
C ALA A 58 -9.66 14.73 13.38
N ARG A 59 -9.56 16.04 13.17
CA ARG A 59 -10.65 16.86 12.64
C ARG A 59 -11.12 16.37 11.27
N SER A 60 -10.18 16.07 10.36
CA SER A 60 -10.53 15.54 9.04
C SER A 60 -11.22 14.17 9.10
N ILE A 61 -10.85 13.32 10.05
CA ILE A 61 -11.48 12.00 10.24
C ILE A 61 -12.90 12.19 10.79
N ILE A 62 -13.05 13.04 11.81
CA ILE A 62 -14.32 13.34 12.47
C ILE A 62 -15.31 13.98 11.49
N ASP A 63 -14.88 15.00 10.74
CA ASP A 63 -15.69 15.74 9.76
C ASP A 63 -15.99 14.93 8.49
N SER A 64 -15.38 13.75 8.33
CA SER A 64 -15.61 12.89 7.18
C SER A 64 -17.00 12.25 7.25
N PRO A 65 -17.86 12.36 6.22
CA PRO A 65 -19.18 11.72 6.21
C PRO A 65 -19.10 10.18 6.28
N LEU A 66 -17.93 9.61 5.98
CA LEU A 66 -17.68 8.19 6.13
C LEU A 66 -17.67 7.74 7.60
N ASN A 67 -17.30 8.62 8.54
CA ASN A 67 -17.29 8.32 9.97
C ASN A 67 -18.69 7.93 10.49
N GLU A 68 -19.75 8.57 9.98
CA GLU A 68 -21.15 8.26 10.35
C GLU A 68 -21.66 6.95 9.73
N THR A 69 -21.10 6.54 8.58
CA THR A 69 -21.60 5.37 7.81
C THR A 69 -20.85 4.07 8.12
N GLU A 70 -19.76 4.13 8.89
CA GLU A 70 -18.94 2.99 9.31
C GLU A 70 -19.57 2.15 10.45
N GLU A 71 -20.87 1.83 10.34
CA GLU A 71 -21.45 0.67 11.03
C GLU A 71 -21.49 -0.58 10.11
N GLN A 72 -21.20 -0.43 8.81
CA GLN A 72 -21.42 -1.51 7.82
C GLN A 72 -20.20 -1.90 6.96
N TYR A 73 -18.99 -1.43 7.30
CA TYR A 73 -17.75 -1.95 6.70
C TYR A 73 -16.89 -2.64 7.77
N ALA A 74 -17.54 -3.39 8.65
CA ALA A 74 -16.91 -4.52 9.30
C ALA A 74 -16.50 -5.50 8.18
N TYR A 75 -15.21 -5.53 7.88
CA TYR A 75 -14.55 -6.54 7.08
C TYR A 75 -15.15 -7.92 7.42
N THR A 76 -16.00 -8.43 6.54
CA THR A 76 -16.72 -9.69 6.72
C THR A 76 -15.73 -10.84 6.68
N ASP A 77 -15.28 -11.28 7.85
CA ASP A 77 -14.72 -12.61 8.07
C ASP A 77 -15.93 -13.54 8.21
N TYR A 78 -16.21 -14.31 7.16
CA TYR A 78 -17.24 -15.35 7.19
C TYR A 78 -16.71 -16.49 8.06
N GLU A 79 -17.45 -16.74 9.13
CA GLU A 79 -17.27 -17.82 10.09
C GLU A 79 -17.30 -19.19 9.41
N GLU A 80 -16.44 -20.10 9.88
CA GLU A 80 -16.85 -21.49 10.02
C GLU A 80 -16.40 -21.95 11.41
N ALA A 81 -17.40 -22.25 12.23
CA ALA A 81 -17.33 -22.51 13.65
C ALA A 81 -16.81 -23.92 13.95
N ASP A 82 -16.01 -24.05 15.01
CA ASP A 82 -16.15 -25.17 15.94
C ASP A 82 -15.49 -24.87 17.31
N GLN A 83 -16.38 -24.61 18.29
CA GLN A 83 -16.44 -25.07 19.69
C GLN A 83 -15.33 -24.69 20.73
N GLU A 84 -15.79 -23.95 21.76
CA GLU A 84 -15.22 -23.54 23.08
C GLU A 84 -14.91 -24.71 24.06
N PRO A 85 -14.29 -24.57 25.28
CA PRO A 85 -14.23 -23.40 26.21
C PRO A 85 -12.85 -23.23 26.98
N PRO A 86 -12.74 -22.60 28.18
CA PRO A 86 -12.99 -21.20 28.56
C PRO A 86 -11.77 -20.52 29.26
N TYR A 87 -11.83 -19.18 29.38
CA TYR A 87 -11.04 -18.22 30.19
C TYR A 87 -10.29 -17.18 29.37
N GLY A 88 -10.75 -15.94 29.55
CA GLY A 88 -10.46 -14.80 28.71
C GLY A 88 -9.13 -14.10 29.02
N THR A 89 -8.38 -13.90 27.96
CA THR A 89 -7.43 -12.82 27.74
C THR A 89 -7.75 -12.29 26.34
N PRO A 90 -7.87 -10.97 26.11
CA PRO A 90 -7.95 -10.45 24.75
C PRO A 90 -6.54 -10.52 24.16
N GLU A 91 -6.09 -11.74 23.87
CA GLU A 91 -4.93 -12.01 23.06
C GLU A 91 -5.25 -11.53 21.65
N ILE A 92 -4.51 -10.51 21.22
CA ILE A 92 -4.47 -10.08 19.83
C ILE A 92 -3.91 -11.27 19.05
N LYS A 93 -4.81 -12.13 18.55
CA LYS A 93 -4.48 -13.23 17.67
C LYS A 93 -4.01 -12.62 16.36
N PHE A 94 -2.70 -12.36 16.26
CA PHE A 94 -2.03 -12.27 14.98
C PHE A 94 -2.32 -13.57 14.25
N LYS A 95 -3.30 -13.56 13.35
CA LYS A 95 -3.56 -14.65 12.41
C LYS A 95 -2.27 -14.78 11.61
N LYS A 96 -1.43 -15.72 11.99
CA LYS A 96 -0.22 -16.11 11.25
C LYS A 96 -0.71 -16.41 9.84
N ILE A 97 -0.51 -15.46 8.93
CA ILE A 97 -0.78 -15.69 7.52
C ILE A 97 0.11 -16.86 7.14
N THR A 98 -0.49 -18.00 6.84
CA THR A 98 0.27 -19.15 6.38
C THR A 98 0.98 -18.71 5.10
N GLY A 99 2.32 -18.68 5.11
CA GLY A 99 3.12 -18.03 4.05
C GLY A 99 2.85 -18.56 2.64
N TRP A 100 2.28 -19.76 2.52
CA TRP A 100 1.86 -20.34 1.24
C TRP A 100 0.78 -19.55 0.50
N LYS A 101 -0.14 -18.85 1.20
CA LYS A 101 -1.22 -18.08 0.53
C LYS A 101 -0.69 -16.76 -0.04
N ILE A 102 0.26 -16.11 0.65
CA ILE A 102 0.97 -14.93 0.14
C ILE A 102 1.83 -15.34 -1.07
N ALA A 103 2.54 -16.47 -0.98
CA ALA A 103 3.31 -17.00 -2.09
C ALA A 103 2.44 -17.26 -3.33
N ALA A 104 1.24 -17.82 -3.16
CA ALA A 104 0.31 -18.06 -4.26
C ALA A 104 -0.14 -16.77 -4.96
N VAL A 105 -0.45 -15.72 -4.20
CA VAL A 105 -0.84 -14.41 -4.77
C VAL A 105 0.33 -13.77 -5.51
N CYS A 106 1.54 -13.79 -4.93
CA CYS A 106 2.73 -13.26 -5.60
C CYS A 106 3.04 -14.00 -6.90
N VAL A 107 2.91 -15.32 -6.94
CA VAL A 107 3.10 -16.13 -8.15
C VAL A 107 2.06 -15.75 -9.22
N GLY A 108 0.80 -15.52 -8.84
CA GLY A 108 -0.25 -15.06 -9.75
C GLY A 108 0.08 -13.71 -10.41
N ILE A 109 0.54 -12.73 -9.61
CA ILE A 109 0.91 -11.39 -10.12
C ILE A 109 2.11 -11.51 -11.08
N VAL A 110 3.12 -12.29 -10.73
CA VAL A 110 4.31 -12.51 -11.58
C VAL A 110 3.92 -13.18 -12.90
N LEU A 111 3.00 -14.15 -12.88
CA LEU A 111 2.49 -14.79 -14.09
C LEU A 111 1.76 -13.80 -15.00
N ILE A 112 0.90 -12.94 -14.43
CA ILE A 112 0.18 -11.91 -15.18
C ILE A 112 1.16 -10.92 -15.82
N LEU A 113 2.17 -10.49 -15.07
CA LEU A 113 3.19 -9.53 -15.53
C LEU A 113 4.04 -10.12 -16.67
N MET A 114 4.44 -11.39 -16.57
CA MET A 114 5.11 -12.11 -17.65
C MET A 114 4.24 -12.20 -18.92
N LEU A 115 2.94 -12.42 -18.76
CA LEU A 115 1.99 -12.46 -19.87
C LEU A 115 1.92 -11.10 -20.60
N VAL A 116 1.85 -10.00 -19.84
CA VAL A 116 1.85 -8.64 -20.39
C VAL A 116 3.16 -8.34 -21.13
N ILE A 117 4.31 -8.65 -20.52
CA ILE A 117 5.62 -8.45 -21.17
C ILE A 117 5.73 -9.28 -22.46
N SER A 118 5.25 -10.53 -22.45
CA SER A 118 5.25 -11.39 -23.63
C SER A 118 4.39 -10.81 -24.77
N LEU A 119 3.21 -10.26 -24.46
CA LEU A 119 2.37 -9.60 -25.46
C LEU A 119 3.06 -8.37 -26.07
N ILE A 120 3.67 -7.52 -25.23
CA ILE A 120 4.39 -6.32 -25.68
C ILE A 120 5.59 -6.71 -26.54
N THR A 121 6.41 -7.65 -26.08
CA THR A 121 7.59 -8.11 -26.80
C THR A 121 7.22 -8.84 -28.09
N GLY A 122 6.13 -9.62 -28.09
CA GLY A 122 5.60 -10.29 -29.27
C GLY A 122 5.15 -9.31 -30.35
N LEU A 123 4.40 -8.28 -29.98
CA LEU A 123 3.98 -7.20 -30.88
C LEU A 123 5.19 -6.45 -31.48
N ILE A 124 6.18 -6.12 -30.64
CA ILE A 124 7.40 -5.42 -31.09
C ILE A 124 8.26 -6.34 -31.96
N SER A 125 8.40 -7.63 -31.60
CA SER A 125 9.20 -8.62 -32.33
C SER A 125 8.64 -8.92 -33.72
N MET A 126 7.32 -8.83 -33.91
CA MET A 126 6.70 -8.93 -35.24
C MET A 126 7.05 -7.73 -36.15
N LEU A 127 7.23 -6.54 -35.56
CA LEU A 127 7.63 -5.33 -36.28
C LEU A 127 9.16 -5.21 -36.44
N ALA A 128 9.93 -5.81 -35.53
CA ALA A 128 11.39 -5.78 -35.51
C ALA A 128 12.09 -6.21 -36.82
N PRO A 129 11.72 -7.31 -37.52
CA PRO A 129 12.38 -7.70 -38.75
C PRO A 129 12.17 -6.70 -39.90
N VAL A 130 11.16 -5.83 -39.82
CA VAL A 130 10.94 -4.73 -40.76
C VAL A 130 11.64 -3.45 -40.28
N LEU A 131 11.62 -3.19 -38.97
CA LEU A 131 12.23 -2.00 -38.37
C LEU A 131 13.77 -2.02 -38.44
N VAL A 132 14.39 -3.18 -38.23
CA VAL A 132 15.85 -3.37 -38.25
C VAL A 132 16.48 -2.97 -39.60
N PRO A 133 16.05 -3.50 -40.77
CA PRO A 133 16.62 -3.09 -42.05
C PRO A 133 16.37 -1.61 -42.35
N LEU A 134 15.19 -1.07 -41.99
CA LEU A 134 14.90 0.36 -42.14
C LEU A 134 15.85 1.23 -41.31
N LEU A 135 16.14 0.83 -40.07
CA LEU A 135 17.06 1.53 -39.17
C LEU A 135 18.49 1.48 -39.71
N VAL A 136 18.93 0.33 -40.22
CA VAL A 136 20.24 0.18 -40.88
C VAL A 136 20.36 1.12 -42.09
N ILE A 137 19.35 1.16 -42.97
CA ILE A 137 19.34 2.06 -44.13
C ILE A 137 19.38 3.52 -43.68
N TRP A 138 18.59 3.90 -42.68
CA TRP A 138 18.58 5.25 -42.14
C TRP A 138 19.93 5.66 -41.54
N ILE A 139 20.60 4.78 -40.80
CA ILE A 139 21.94 5.03 -40.26
C ILE A 139 22.96 5.22 -41.38
N VAL A 140 22.95 4.38 -42.41
CA VAL A 140 23.88 4.52 -43.55
C VAL A 140 23.67 5.84 -44.28
N LEU A 141 22.42 6.21 -44.55
CA LEU A 141 22.09 7.51 -45.16
C LEU A 141 22.54 8.68 -44.26
N ARG A 142 22.31 8.58 -42.95
CA ARG A 142 22.73 9.59 -41.97
C ARG A 142 24.25 9.76 -41.95
N ILE A 143 25.02 8.66 -41.95
CA ILE A 143 26.48 8.69 -41.96
C ILE A 143 27.00 9.33 -43.25
N ILE A 144 26.44 8.99 -44.42
CA ILE A 144 26.86 9.56 -45.70
C ILE A 144 26.52 11.05 -45.81
N GLN A 145 25.35 11.48 -45.33
CA GLN A 145 24.98 12.89 -45.29
C GLN A 145 25.85 13.68 -44.30
N ASN A 146 26.22 13.07 -43.16
CA ASN A 146 27.08 13.69 -42.16
C ASN A 146 28.54 13.82 -42.59
N HIS A 147 29.02 13.01 -43.54
CA HIS A 147 30.37 13.12 -44.12
C HIS A 147 30.48 14.10 -45.30
N ARG A 148 29.36 14.69 -45.74
CA ARG A 148 29.32 15.66 -46.85
C ARG A 148 29.22 17.12 -46.41
N GLN A 149 29.17 17.39 -45.11
CA GLN A 149 29.44 18.70 -44.51
C GLN A 149 30.81 18.69 -43.85
#